data_AF-A0A182EG47-F1
#
_entry.id   AF-A0A182EG47-F1
#
_cell.length_a   1.000
_cell.length_b   1.000
_cell.length_c   1.000
_cell.angle_alpha   90.00
_cell.angle_beta   90.00
_cell.angle_gamma   90.00
#
_symmetry.space_group_name_H-M   'P 1'
#
loop_
_entity.id
_entity.type
_entity.pdbx_description
1 polymer ?
#
loop_
_entity_poly.entity_id
_entity_poly.type
_entity_poly.pdbx_seq_one_letter_code
_entity_poly.pdbx_strand_id
1 'polypeptide(L)'
;MKFKSLKSERKSTTTGEKRNQSLARARTWELKNESEKQFRTNKSDCRGTHPISSQGREIIQACFSNHHNEIGYRIFMRVFEKRPDYQRFVHALGREKWLSSSTELRDYLNNVVSKVHDVTAIEEISRNYGEQHVPLKKYGFKPDFWVSIADAIAIECVILDMANHQPTETVMAWSQLTSLMFTSIRDGYYAALRSQRQLLKNCKNSEWRLTIDSTSSLNDSAPSTGEKFES
;
A
#
# COMPACT_ATOMS: atom_id res chain seq x y z
N MET A 1 25.77 -51.53 65.47
CA MET A 1 26.81 -51.18 64.48
C MET A 1 26.22 -50.22 63.44
N LYS A 2 27.08 -49.39 62.87
CA LYS A 2 26.89 -48.14 62.11
C LYS A 2 26.08 -48.24 60.80
N PHE A 3 25.25 -47.21 60.52
CA PHE A 3 25.12 -46.36 59.30
C PHE A 3 25.36 -47.00 57.90
N LYS A 4 24.58 -46.76 56.82
CA LYS A 4 24.18 -45.46 56.20
C LYS A 4 22.98 -45.62 55.22
N SER A 5 22.14 -44.59 55.16
CA SER A 5 21.13 -44.32 54.13
C SER A 5 21.79 -43.68 52.89
N LEU A 6 21.44 -44.16 51.69
CA LEU A 6 21.90 -43.61 50.40
C LEU A 6 20.83 -42.68 49.82
N LYS A 7 21.20 -41.40 49.78
CA LYS A 7 20.54 -40.28 49.08
C LYS A 7 20.53 -40.56 47.56
N SER A 8 19.36 -40.48 46.93
CA SER A 8 19.25 -40.30 45.48
C SER A 8 19.09 -38.80 45.19
N GLU A 9 19.98 -38.30 44.34
CA GLU A 9 20.20 -36.90 44.04
C GLU A 9 19.38 -36.48 42.82
N ARG A 10 18.60 -35.41 42.96
CA ARG A 10 17.94 -34.70 41.86
C ARG A 10 18.99 -34.03 40.97
N LYS A 11 18.99 -34.33 39.68
CA LYS A 11 19.63 -33.47 38.66
C LYS A 11 18.57 -32.79 37.79
N SER A 12 18.48 -31.48 37.98
CA SER A 12 17.78 -30.53 37.13
C SER A 12 18.77 -29.92 36.13
N THR A 13 18.55 -30.11 34.82
CA THR A 13 19.22 -29.33 33.77
C THR A 13 18.34 -29.26 32.51
N THR A 14 17.53 -28.21 32.39
CA THR A 14 16.92 -27.78 31.12
C THR A 14 16.95 -26.26 31.06
N THR A 15 18.14 -25.71 30.84
CA THR A 15 18.40 -24.28 30.65
C THR A 15 19.32 -24.07 29.46
N GLY A 16 18.93 -24.61 28.30
CA GLY A 16 19.69 -24.48 27.05
C GLY A 16 18.89 -23.97 25.84
N GLU A 17 17.61 -24.30 25.73
CA GLU A 17 16.89 -24.13 24.46
C GLU A 17 16.20 -22.76 24.29
N LYS A 18 15.96 -22.01 25.38
CA LYS A 18 15.28 -20.70 25.31
C LYS A 18 16.17 -19.54 24.83
N ARG A 19 17.50 -19.71 24.87
CA ARG A 19 18.46 -18.62 24.54
C ARG A 19 18.72 -18.48 23.04
N ASN A 20 18.46 -19.53 22.25
CA ASN A 20 18.67 -19.52 20.81
C ASN A 20 17.48 -18.90 20.05
N GLN A 21 16.26 -18.97 20.61
CA GLN A 21 15.07 -18.39 19.97
C GLN A 21 15.04 -16.85 20.10
N SER A 22 15.59 -16.30 21.20
CA SER A 22 15.75 -14.85 21.37
C SER A 22 16.83 -14.26 20.47
N LEU A 23 17.91 -15.01 20.19
CA LEU A 23 18.98 -14.62 19.25
C LEU A 23 18.57 -14.75 17.77
N ALA A 24 17.66 -15.67 17.44
CA ALA A 24 17.07 -15.75 16.12
C ALA A 24 16.09 -14.58 15.86
N ARG A 25 15.20 -14.28 16.81
CA ARG A 25 14.29 -13.11 16.76
C ARG A 25 15.08 -11.81 16.73
N ALA A 26 16.01 -11.62 17.68
CA ALA A 26 17.37 -11.16 17.45
C ALA A 26 17.70 -10.50 16.09
N ARG A 27 18.26 -11.37 15.26
CA ARG A 27 18.74 -11.08 13.92
C ARG A 27 17.61 -10.64 12.98
N THR A 28 16.38 -11.11 13.19
CA THR A 28 15.23 -10.71 12.35
C THR A 28 14.79 -9.26 12.59
N TRP A 29 14.87 -8.74 13.83
CA TRP A 29 14.57 -7.32 14.09
C TRP A 29 15.74 -6.40 13.74
N GLU A 30 17.00 -6.85 13.90
CA GLU A 30 18.17 -6.09 13.47
C GLU A 30 18.18 -5.89 11.94
N LEU A 31 17.92 -6.94 11.16
CA LEU A 31 17.79 -6.84 9.69
C LEU A 31 16.63 -5.94 9.26
N LYS A 32 15.53 -5.93 10.01
CA LYS A 32 14.37 -5.06 9.75
C LYS A 32 14.69 -3.58 10.06
N ASN A 33 15.44 -3.31 11.12
CA ASN A 33 15.84 -1.94 11.49
C ASN A 33 16.94 -1.38 10.57
N GLU A 34 17.85 -2.22 10.08
CA GLU A 34 18.89 -1.82 9.12
C GLU A 34 18.25 -1.43 7.78
N SER A 35 17.28 -2.23 7.32
CA SER A 35 16.49 -1.92 6.13
C SER A 35 15.68 -0.63 6.35
N GLU A 36 14.95 -0.48 7.47
CA GLU A 36 14.20 0.74 7.84
C GLU A 36 15.06 2.03 7.84
N LYS A 37 16.34 1.97 8.24
CA LYS A 37 17.27 3.11 8.21
C LYS A 37 17.74 3.48 6.79
N GLN A 38 17.82 2.53 5.87
CA GLN A 38 18.11 2.80 4.46
C GLN A 38 16.96 3.52 3.72
N PHE A 39 15.71 3.44 4.19
CA PHE A 39 14.57 4.09 3.53
C PHE A 39 14.48 5.62 3.74
N ARG A 40 15.29 6.22 4.63
CA ARG A 40 15.15 7.66 4.99
C ARG A 40 16.15 8.62 4.38
N THR A 41 17.10 8.14 3.59
CA THR A 41 18.12 9.01 3.00
C THR A 41 18.40 8.53 1.60
N ASN A 42 17.81 9.21 0.62
CA ASN A 42 18.44 9.57 -0.66
C ASN A 42 17.45 10.43 -1.47
N LYS A 43 17.28 11.68 -1.03
CA LYS A 43 16.84 12.75 -1.92
C LYS A 43 18.09 13.41 -2.51
N SER A 44 18.91 12.61 -3.19
CA SER A 44 20.01 13.13 -4.01
C SER A 44 19.54 13.15 -5.46
N ASP A 45 19.74 14.31 -6.06
CA ASP A 45 19.34 14.70 -7.40
C ASP A 45 20.09 13.88 -8.48
N CYS A 46 19.65 12.65 -8.74
CA CYS A 46 20.16 11.81 -9.85
C CYS A 46 19.19 11.87 -11.03
N ARG A 47 18.88 13.07 -11.53
CA ARG A 47 17.81 13.34 -12.52
C ARG A 47 17.98 12.72 -13.92
N GLY A 48 18.90 11.75 -14.09
CA GLY A 48 19.13 11.08 -15.38
C GLY A 48 19.52 9.60 -15.29
N THR A 49 19.61 9.01 -14.10
CA THR A 49 20.00 7.59 -13.97
C THR A 49 18.84 6.79 -13.38
N HIS A 50 18.55 5.66 -14.01
CA HIS A 50 17.49 4.74 -13.58
C HIS A 50 17.70 4.33 -12.10
N PRO A 51 16.67 4.39 -11.24
CA PRO A 51 16.80 4.13 -9.79
C PRO A 51 17.13 2.67 -9.44
N ILE A 52 16.91 1.77 -10.39
CA ILE A 52 17.27 0.35 -10.34
C ILE A 52 18.44 0.11 -11.29
N SER A 53 19.46 -0.64 -10.85
CA SER A 53 20.61 -1.02 -11.69
C SER A 53 20.18 -1.89 -12.89
N SER A 54 21.03 -2.01 -13.92
CA SER A 54 20.71 -2.88 -15.07
C SER A 54 20.51 -4.33 -14.65
N GLN A 55 21.46 -4.85 -13.88
CA GLN A 55 21.38 -6.19 -13.32
C GLN A 55 20.13 -6.38 -12.45
N GLY A 56 19.76 -5.38 -11.63
CA GLY A 56 18.54 -5.45 -10.82
C GLY A 56 17.27 -5.57 -11.67
N ARG A 57 17.19 -4.85 -12.80
CA ARG A 57 16.07 -4.97 -13.74
C ARG A 57 16.00 -6.35 -14.39
N GLU A 58 17.14 -6.91 -14.77
CA GLU A 58 17.24 -8.26 -15.34
C GLU A 58 16.78 -9.32 -14.33
N ILE A 59 17.22 -9.20 -13.06
CA ILE A 59 16.76 -10.07 -11.96
C ILE A 59 15.25 -9.99 -11.83
N ILE A 60 14.67 -8.78 -11.75
CA ILE A 60 13.22 -8.58 -11.61
C ILE A 60 12.45 -9.28 -12.74
N GLN A 61 12.87 -9.08 -14.00
CA GLN A 61 12.23 -9.72 -15.15
C GLN A 61 12.33 -11.24 -15.10
N ALA A 62 13.53 -11.76 -14.77
CA ALA A 62 13.76 -13.20 -14.66
C ALA A 62 12.91 -13.82 -13.54
N CYS A 63 12.83 -13.20 -12.35
CA CYS A 63 11.97 -13.66 -11.25
C CYS A 63 10.51 -13.80 -11.70
N PHE A 64 10.00 -12.80 -12.42
CA PHE A 64 8.58 -12.74 -12.81
C PHE A 64 8.25 -13.54 -14.07
N SER A 65 9.26 -14.11 -14.75
CA SER A 65 9.04 -15.08 -15.83
C SER A 65 8.52 -16.44 -15.33
N ASN A 66 8.73 -16.73 -14.04
CA ASN A 66 8.20 -17.93 -13.37
C ASN A 66 6.67 -17.87 -13.24
N HIS A 67 6.01 -19.03 -13.12
CA HIS A 67 4.56 -19.11 -12.90
C HIS A 67 4.15 -18.38 -11.61
N HIS A 68 3.35 -17.32 -11.73
CA HIS A 68 3.04 -16.42 -10.61
C HIS A 68 1.55 -16.03 -10.51
N ASN A 69 0.64 -16.85 -11.05
CA ASN A 69 -0.81 -16.56 -11.10
C ASN A 69 -1.43 -16.20 -9.74
N GLU A 70 -0.90 -16.77 -8.65
CA GLU A 70 -1.38 -16.58 -7.27
C GLU A 70 -0.58 -15.52 -6.47
N ILE A 71 0.37 -14.81 -7.09
CA ILE A 71 1.29 -13.90 -6.36
C ILE A 71 0.52 -12.82 -5.60
N GLY A 72 -0.48 -12.20 -6.21
CA GLY A 72 -1.29 -11.15 -5.58
C GLY A 72 -2.08 -11.68 -4.37
N TYR A 73 -2.62 -12.89 -4.46
CA TYR A 73 -3.31 -13.55 -3.34
C TYR A 73 -2.34 -13.81 -2.19
N ARG A 74 -1.16 -14.38 -2.45
CA ARG A 74 -0.15 -14.66 -1.41
C ARG A 74 0.31 -13.39 -0.70
N ILE A 75 0.54 -12.30 -1.46
CA ILE A 75 0.90 -11.00 -0.90
C ILE A 75 -0.18 -10.51 0.07
N PHE A 76 -1.45 -10.49 -0.34
CA PHE A 76 -2.52 -10.03 0.54
C PHE A 76 -2.76 -10.95 1.73
N MET A 77 -2.62 -12.26 1.58
CA MET A 77 -2.70 -13.20 2.70
C MET A 77 -1.61 -12.92 3.74
N ARG A 78 -0.38 -12.64 3.32
CA ARG A 78 0.71 -12.29 4.23
C ARG A 78 0.42 -11.03 5.05
N VAL A 79 -0.26 -10.06 4.47
CA VAL A 79 -0.70 -8.84 5.20
C VAL A 79 -1.87 -9.17 6.12
N PHE A 80 -2.85 -9.94 5.63
CA PHE A 80 -4.02 -10.37 6.38
C PHE A 80 -3.65 -11.14 7.65
N GLU A 81 -2.69 -12.05 7.59
CA GLU A 81 -2.24 -12.82 8.75
C GLU A 81 -1.57 -11.97 9.82
N LYS A 82 -0.91 -10.86 9.43
CA LYS A 82 -0.10 -10.04 10.34
C LYS A 82 -0.84 -8.83 10.90
N ARG A 83 -1.88 -8.33 10.24
CA ARG A 83 -2.51 -7.05 10.57
C ARG A 83 -4.00 -7.17 10.89
N PRO A 84 -4.40 -7.08 12.17
CA PRO A 84 -5.81 -7.13 12.56
C PRO A 84 -6.67 -6.01 11.95
N ASP A 85 -6.10 -4.82 11.73
CA ASP A 85 -6.84 -3.71 11.12
C ASP A 85 -7.03 -3.89 9.60
N TYR A 86 -6.10 -4.56 8.92
CA TYR A 86 -6.28 -5.00 7.54
C TYR A 86 -7.34 -6.10 7.44
N GLN A 87 -7.37 -7.06 8.39
CA GLN A 87 -8.42 -8.09 8.44
C GLN A 87 -9.83 -7.46 8.48
N ARG A 88 -10.04 -6.47 9.35
CA ARG A 88 -11.32 -5.75 9.44
C ARG A 88 -11.70 -5.08 8.11
N PHE A 89 -10.73 -4.46 7.44
CA PHE A 89 -10.94 -3.90 6.10
C PHE A 89 -11.35 -4.99 5.08
N VAL A 90 -10.66 -6.14 5.06
CA VAL A 90 -10.99 -7.25 4.15
C VAL A 90 -12.39 -7.80 4.42
N HIS A 91 -12.76 -7.96 5.69
CA HIS A 91 -14.11 -8.39 6.07
C HIS A 91 -15.19 -7.39 5.63
N ALA A 92 -14.93 -6.08 5.76
CA ALA A 92 -15.85 -5.03 5.32
C ALA A 92 -15.93 -4.92 3.78
N LEU A 93 -14.83 -5.17 3.07
CA LEU A 93 -14.77 -5.16 1.61
C LEU A 93 -15.56 -6.35 1.00
N GLY A 94 -15.51 -7.51 1.68
CA GLY A 94 -16.12 -8.75 1.23
C GLY A 94 -15.17 -9.60 0.39
N ARG A 95 -15.38 -10.93 0.43
CA ARG A 95 -14.48 -11.93 -0.16
C ARG A 95 -14.28 -11.75 -1.66
N GLU A 96 -15.35 -11.59 -2.41
CA GLU A 96 -15.32 -11.49 -3.88
C GLU A 96 -14.46 -10.31 -4.34
N LYS A 97 -14.71 -9.12 -3.79
CA LYS A 97 -13.94 -7.92 -4.11
C LYS A 97 -12.49 -8.04 -3.68
N TRP A 98 -12.22 -8.62 -2.52
CA TRP A 98 -10.85 -8.86 -2.07
C TRP A 98 -10.10 -9.81 -3.01
N LEU A 99 -10.78 -10.86 -3.52
CA LEU A 99 -10.21 -11.76 -4.52
C LEU A 99 -9.96 -11.04 -5.85
N SER A 100 -10.90 -10.21 -6.32
CA SER A 100 -10.69 -9.33 -7.49
C SER A 100 -9.47 -8.43 -7.31
N SER A 101 -9.35 -7.77 -6.15
CA SER A 101 -8.19 -6.92 -5.85
C SER A 101 -6.87 -7.70 -5.86
N SER A 102 -6.88 -9.00 -5.51
CA SER A 102 -5.68 -9.84 -5.57
C SER A 102 -5.24 -10.11 -7.02
N THR A 103 -6.21 -10.29 -7.92
CA THR A 103 -5.98 -10.39 -9.37
C THR A 103 -5.47 -9.07 -9.93
N GLU A 104 -6.09 -7.95 -9.54
CA GLU A 104 -5.67 -6.59 -9.93
C GLU A 104 -4.24 -6.29 -9.49
N LEU A 105 -3.84 -6.72 -8.29
CA LEU A 105 -2.46 -6.58 -7.81
C LEU A 105 -1.47 -7.37 -8.67
N ARG A 106 -1.79 -8.61 -9.03
CA ARG A 106 -0.96 -9.41 -9.94
C ARG A 106 -0.81 -8.71 -11.29
N ASP A 107 -1.91 -8.25 -11.87
CA ASP A 107 -1.90 -7.62 -13.19
C ASP A 107 -1.14 -6.28 -13.17
N TYR A 108 -1.27 -5.53 -12.08
CA TYR A 108 -0.44 -4.34 -11.82
C TYR A 108 1.06 -4.70 -11.80
N LEU A 109 1.47 -5.73 -11.04
CA LEU A 109 2.86 -6.15 -10.98
C LEU A 109 3.39 -6.60 -12.35
N ASN A 110 2.60 -7.34 -13.13
CA ASN A 110 2.94 -7.72 -14.50
C ASN A 110 3.19 -6.50 -15.41
N ASN A 111 2.30 -5.51 -15.34
CA ASN A 111 2.43 -4.27 -16.10
C ASN A 111 3.66 -3.46 -15.68
N VAL A 112 4.00 -3.44 -14.39
CA VAL A 112 5.22 -2.77 -13.91
C VAL A 112 6.48 -3.50 -14.38
N VAL A 113 6.54 -4.83 -14.20
CA VAL A 113 7.72 -5.63 -14.55
C VAL A 113 8.01 -5.60 -16.06
N SER A 114 6.96 -5.67 -16.90
CA SER A 114 7.14 -5.54 -18.36
C SER A 114 7.71 -4.19 -18.80
N LYS A 115 7.59 -3.16 -17.95
CA LYS A 115 8.05 -1.79 -18.20
C LYS A 115 9.18 -1.37 -17.26
N VAL A 116 9.89 -2.32 -16.65
CA VAL A 116 10.90 -2.05 -15.61
C VAL A 116 12.06 -1.14 -16.07
N HIS A 117 12.23 -0.92 -17.38
CA HIS A 117 13.23 -0.03 -17.96
C HIS A 117 12.76 1.43 -18.11
N ASP A 118 11.45 1.68 -18.02
CA ASP A 118 10.82 2.99 -18.21
C ASP A 118 10.24 3.49 -16.88
N VAL A 119 11.01 4.33 -16.19
CA VAL A 119 10.62 4.92 -14.90
C VAL A 119 9.31 5.69 -15.00
N THR A 120 9.14 6.49 -16.07
CA THR A 120 7.95 7.32 -16.24
C THR A 120 6.70 6.46 -16.40
N ALA A 121 6.79 5.38 -17.18
CA ALA A 121 5.67 4.45 -17.33
C ALA A 121 5.35 3.73 -16.00
N ILE A 122 6.36 3.33 -15.21
CA ILE A 122 6.14 2.73 -13.88
C ILE A 122 5.43 3.72 -12.96
N GLU A 123 5.86 4.98 -12.93
CA GLU A 123 5.23 6.01 -12.10
C GLU A 123 3.77 6.24 -12.49
N GLU A 124 3.47 6.32 -13.79
CA GLU A 124 2.11 6.53 -14.30
C GLU A 124 1.16 5.38 -13.93
N ILE A 125 1.57 4.14 -14.19
CA ILE A 125 0.78 2.94 -13.87
C ILE A 125 0.55 2.86 -12.35
N SER A 126 1.58 3.18 -11.57
CA SER A 126 1.53 3.18 -10.11
C SER A 126 0.61 4.28 -9.56
N ARG A 127 0.64 5.49 -10.13
CA ARG A 127 -0.30 6.56 -9.77
C ARG A 127 -1.73 6.13 -10.04
N ASN A 128 -2.04 5.64 -11.24
CA ASN A 128 -3.37 5.16 -11.59
C ASN A 128 -3.85 4.03 -10.66
N TYR A 129 -2.98 3.08 -10.31
CA TYR A 129 -3.29 2.04 -9.33
C TYR A 129 -3.66 2.63 -7.95
N GLY A 130 -2.91 3.64 -7.49
CA GLY A 130 -3.23 4.36 -6.25
C GLY A 130 -4.57 5.10 -6.28
N GLU A 131 -4.91 5.71 -7.41
CA GLU A 131 -6.20 6.41 -7.60
C GLU A 131 -7.39 5.46 -7.47
N GLN A 132 -7.29 4.25 -8.05
CA GLN A 132 -8.31 3.20 -7.98
C GLN A 132 -8.62 2.74 -6.55
N HIS A 133 -7.73 3.00 -5.59
CA HIS A 133 -7.94 2.64 -4.18
C HIS A 133 -8.68 3.70 -3.37
N VAL A 134 -8.89 4.92 -3.89
CA VAL A 134 -9.63 5.98 -3.17
C VAL A 134 -11.04 5.54 -2.77
N PRO A 135 -11.85 4.90 -3.64
CA PRO A 135 -13.18 4.41 -3.29
C PRO A 135 -13.18 3.37 -2.17
N LEU A 136 -12.07 2.66 -1.95
CA LEU A 136 -11.95 1.63 -0.91
C LEU A 136 -11.93 2.22 0.51
N LYS A 137 -11.71 3.53 0.64
CA LYS A 137 -11.73 4.24 1.93
C LYS A 137 -13.02 4.02 2.71
N LYS A 138 -14.16 3.89 2.02
CA LYS A 138 -15.47 3.64 2.67
C LYS A 138 -15.57 2.27 3.36
N TYR A 139 -14.71 1.32 2.98
CA TYR A 139 -14.59 0.01 3.61
C TYR A 139 -13.51 -0.01 4.71
N GLY A 140 -12.91 1.14 5.04
CA GLY A 140 -11.85 1.25 6.06
C GLY A 140 -10.43 1.09 5.52
N PHE A 141 -10.23 1.19 4.19
CA PHE A 141 -8.89 1.20 3.61
C PHE A 141 -8.02 2.34 4.17
N LYS A 142 -6.77 2.03 4.54
CA LYS A 142 -5.78 2.98 5.04
C LYS A 142 -4.55 2.99 4.12
N PRO A 143 -3.98 4.16 3.78
CA PRO A 143 -2.75 4.22 3.00
C PRO A 143 -1.55 3.50 3.64
N ASP A 144 -1.55 3.37 4.97
CA ASP A 144 -0.53 2.62 5.70
C ASP A 144 -0.50 1.11 5.36
N PHE A 145 -1.60 0.55 4.82
CA PHE A 145 -1.62 -0.84 4.36
C PHE A 145 -0.61 -1.09 3.24
N TRP A 146 -0.36 -0.10 2.40
CA TRP A 146 0.61 -0.21 1.32
C TRP A 146 2.03 -0.44 1.82
N VAL A 147 2.41 0.07 2.99
CA VAL A 147 3.72 -0.23 3.59
C VAL A 147 3.85 -1.74 3.81
N SER A 148 2.82 -2.36 4.40
CA SER A 148 2.79 -3.80 4.63
C SER A 148 2.68 -4.63 3.35
N ILE A 149 1.99 -4.12 2.33
CA ILE A 149 1.91 -4.77 1.02
C ILE A 149 3.27 -4.71 0.31
N ALA A 150 4.01 -3.60 0.39
CA ALA A 150 5.35 -3.47 -0.17
C ALA A 150 6.33 -4.49 0.45
N ASP A 151 6.34 -4.60 1.78
CA ASP A 151 7.13 -5.60 2.49
C ASP A 151 6.78 -7.03 2.04
N ALA A 152 5.48 -7.30 1.88
CA ALA A 152 5.00 -8.59 1.43
C ALA A 152 5.39 -8.89 -0.03
N ILE A 153 5.37 -7.90 -0.93
CA ILE A 153 5.86 -8.03 -2.31
C ILE A 153 7.34 -8.40 -2.31
N ALA A 154 8.18 -7.68 -1.58
CA ALA A 154 9.61 -7.96 -1.55
C ALA A 154 9.89 -9.42 -1.10
N ILE A 155 9.17 -9.90 -0.09
CA ILE A 155 9.29 -11.28 0.39
C ILE A 155 8.81 -12.28 -0.66
N GLU A 156 7.59 -12.10 -1.18
CA GLU A 156 7.00 -13.07 -2.11
C GLU A 156 7.75 -13.14 -3.45
N CYS A 157 8.32 -12.02 -3.91
CA CYS A 157 9.14 -12.00 -5.11
C CYS A 157 10.52 -12.64 -4.92
N VAL A 158 11.12 -12.51 -3.73
CA VAL A 158 12.35 -13.25 -3.38
C VAL A 158 12.10 -14.76 -3.32
N ILE A 159 10.93 -15.17 -2.81
CA ILE A 159 10.52 -16.60 -2.83
C ILE A 159 10.29 -17.06 -4.27
N LEU A 160 9.65 -16.23 -5.10
CA LEU A 160 9.38 -16.51 -6.51
C LEU A 160 10.65 -16.69 -7.35
N ASP A 161 11.76 -16.05 -6.96
CA ASP A 161 13.06 -16.22 -7.61
C ASP A 161 13.61 -17.65 -7.50
N MET A 162 13.16 -18.44 -6.50
CA MET A 162 13.58 -19.83 -6.31
C MET A 162 15.10 -20.02 -6.20
N ALA A 163 15.81 -19.04 -5.63
CA ALA A 163 17.27 -19.02 -5.52
C ALA A 163 18.02 -19.08 -6.86
N ASN A 164 17.39 -18.58 -7.93
CA ASN A 164 18.05 -18.41 -9.22
C ASN A 164 19.14 -17.32 -9.16
N HIS A 165 18.95 -16.31 -8.31
CA HIS A 165 19.91 -15.24 -8.06
C HIS A 165 20.35 -15.18 -6.59
N GLN A 166 21.39 -14.40 -6.33
CA GLN A 166 21.84 -14.15 -4.96
C GLN A 166 20.73 -13.47 -4.15
N PRO A 167 20.41 -13.94 -2.93
CA PRO A 167 19.33 -13.36 -2.12
C PRO A 167 19.50 -11.87 -1.85
N THR A 168 20.73 -11.40 -1.65
CA THR A 168 21.05 -9.99 -1.39
C THR A 168 20.71 -9.12 -2.59
N GLU A 169 21.10 -9.54 -3.79
CA GLU A 169 20.83 -8.82 -5.05
C GLU A 169 19.34 -8.80 -5.36
N THR A 170 18.66 -9.93 -5.14
CA THR A 170 17.21 -10.05 -5.35
C THR A 170 16.43 -9.12 -4.41
N VAL A 171 16.75 -9.15 -3.12
CA VAL A 171 16.13 -8.24 -2.13
C VAL A 171 16.40 -6.78 -2.50
N MET A 172 17.63 -6.44 -2.90
CA MET A 172 17.99 -5.07 -3.27
C MET A 172 17.18 -4.58 -4.48
N ALA A 173 17.14 -5.37 -5.55
CA ALA A 173 16.41 -5.03 -6.77
C ALA A 173 14.92 -4.81 -6.51
N TRP A 174 14.28 -5.76 -5.81
CA TRP A 174 12.86 -5.64 -5.45
C TRP A 174 12.59 -4.47 -4.51
N SER A 175 13.47 -4.19 -3.55
CA SER A 175 13.32 -3.05 -2.63
C SER A 175 13.37 -1.70 -3.36
N GLN A 176 14.26 -1.57 -4.35
CA GLN A 176 14.34 -0.37 -5.19
C GLN A 176 13.06 -0.20 -6.03
N LEU A 177 12.58 -1.27 -6.65
CA LEU A 177 11.33 -1.23 -7.43
C LEU A 177 10.13 -0.90 -6.55
N THR A 178 9.98 -1.54 -5.39
CA THR A 178 8.89 -1.23 -4.45
C THR A 178 8.95 0.20 -3.98
N SER A 179 10.13 0.75 -3.71
CA SER A 179 10.26 2.15 -3.28
C SER A 179 9.76 3.13 -4.36
N LEU A 180 10.08 2.86 -5.62
CA LEU A 180 9.59 3.62 -6.77
C LEU A 180 8.06 3.50 -6.89
N MET A 181 7.54 2.27 -7.01
CA MET A 181 6.10 1.98 -7.14
C MET A 181 5.28 2.66 -6.04
N PHE A 182 5.65 2.45 -4.78
CA PHE A 182 4.85 2.86 -3.62
C PHE A 182 4.92 4.35 -3.31
N THR A 183 5.96 5.05 -3.78
CA THR A 183 5.96 6.51 -3.77
C THR A 183 4.90 7.02 -4.74
N SER A 184 4.90 6.52 -5.98
CA SER A 184 3.92 6.90 -7.01
C SER A 184 2.48 6.49 -6.68
N ILE A 185 2.26 5.31 -6.08
CA ILE A 185 0.94 4.87 -5.60
C ILE A 185 0.37 5.86 -4.59
N ARG A 186 1.17 6.26 -3.59
CA ARG A 186 0.73 7.22 -2.57
C ARG A 186 0.43 8.58 -3.19
N ASP A 187 1.27 9.03 -4.13
CA ASP A 187 1.06 10.29 -4.83
C ASP A 187 -0.26 10.30 -5.61
N GLY A 188 -0.55 9.25 -6.37
CA GLY A 188 -1.81 9.08 -7.10
C GLY A 188 -3.02 9.08 -6.17
N TYR A 189 -2.98 8.27 -5.10
CA TYR A 189 -4.05 8.22 -4.11
C TYR A 189 -4.36 9.60 -3.49
N TYR A 190 -3.33 10.32 -3.05
CA TYR A 190 -3.53 11.64 -2.45
C TYR A 190 -3.91 12.71 -3.47
N ALA A 191 -3.45 12.60 -4.72
CA ALA A 191 -3.87 13.49 -5.80
C ALA A 191 -5.36 13.34 -6.08
N ALA A 192 -5.86 12.12 -6.32
CA ALA A 192 -7.28 11.86 -6.51
C ALA A 192 -8.13 12.28 -5.30
N LEU A 193 -7.66 12.03 -4.07
CA LEU A 193 -8.36 12.47 -2.86
C LEU A 193 -8.47 14.00 -2.75
N ARG A 194 -7.45 14.73 -3.21
CA ARG A 194 -7.47 16.21 -3.28
C ARG A 194 -8.45 16.69 -4.35
N SER A 195 -8.42 16.09 -5.54
CA SER A 195 -9.33 16.42 -6.65
C SER A 195 -10.80 16.22 -6.28
N GLN A 196 -11.14 15.11 -5.60
CA GLN A 196 -12.51 14.87 -5.11
C GLN A 196 -13.01 15.96 -4.14
N ARG A 197 -12.13 16.47 -3.26
CA ARG A 197 -12.49 17.55 -2.33
C ARG A 197 -12.70 18.87 -3.06
N GLN A 198 -11.89 19.17 -4.07
CA GLN A 198 -12.04 20.38 -4.88
C GLN A 198 -13.32 20.34 -5.70
N LEU A 199 -13.65 19.21 -6.33
CA LEU A 199 -14.90 19.02 -7.06
C LEU A 199 -16.12 19.24 -6.15
N LEU A 200 -16.11 18.63 -4.96
CA LEU A 200 -17.21 18.80 -3.99
C LEU A 200 -17.36 20.26 -3.52
N LYS A 201 -16.24 20.98 -3.31
CA LYS A 201 -16.26 22.41 -2.97
C LYS A 201 -16.85 23.24 -4.09
N ASN A 202 -16.48 22.96 -5.34
CA ASN A 202 -16.96 23.69 -6.51
C ASN A 202 -18.47 23.47 -6.73
N CYS A 203 -18.98 22.25 -6.54
CA CYS A 203 -20.43 21.97 -6.61
C CYS A 203 -21.24 22.73 -5.55
N LYS A 204 -20.74 22.79 -4.31
CA LYS A 204 -21.39 23.58 -3.25
C LYS A 204 -21.40 25.06 -3.59
N ASN A 205 -20.31 25.59 -4.14
CA ASN A 205 -20.23 27.00 -4.54
C ASN A 205 -21.17 27.36 -5.72
N SER A 206 -21.45 26.43 -6.64
CA SER A 206 -22.44 26.65 -7.70
C SER A 206 -23.89 26.61 -7.19
N GLU A 207 -24.17 25.78 -6.19
CA GLU A 207 -25.50 25.67 -5.58
C GLU A 207 -25.91 26.98 -4.89
N TRP A 208 -24.99 27.61 -4.15
CA TRP A 208 -25.22 28.93 -3.54
C TRP A 208 -25.39 30.06 -4.57
N ARG A 209 -24.79 29.94 -5.77
CA ARG A 209 -24.97 30.92 -6.85
C ARG A 209 -26.35 30.81 -7.50
N LEU A 210 -26.88 29.60 -7.66
CA LEU A 210 -28.21 29.38 -8.25
C LEU A 210 -29.35 29.82 -7.32
N THR A 211 -29.16 29.73 -6.00
CA THR A 211 -30.17 30.20 -5.03
C THR A 211 -30.26 31.73 -4.91
N ILE A 212 -29.19 32.48 -5.24
CA ILE A 212 -29.18 33.95 -5.11
C ILE A 212 -29.89 34.64 -6.30
N ASP A 213 -29.83 34.06 -7.51
CA ASP A 213 -30.54 34.60 -8.69
C ASP A 213 -32.05 34.28 -8.71
N SER A 214 -32.50 33.31 -7.90
CA SER A 214 -33.93 32.97 -7.83
C SER A 214 -34.75 33.90 -6.92
N THR A 215 -34.09 34.77 -6.15
CA THR A 215 -34.74 35.74 -5.25
C THR A 215 -34.86 37.15 -5.81
N SER A 216 -34.30 37.45 -6.99
CA SER A 216 -34.34 38.80 -7.58
C SER A 216 -35.37 38.99 -8.70
N SER A 217 -36.25 38.03 -8.97
CA SER A 217 -37.17 38.05 -10.13
C SER A 217 -38.67 38.04 -9.78
N LEU A 218 -39.05 38.35 -8.54
CA LEU A 218 -40.46 38.52 -8.11
C LEU A 218 -40.61 39.83 -7.35
N ASN A 219 -40.61 40.95 -8.07
CA ASN A 219 -41.18 42.23 -7.62
C ASN A 219 -41.25 43.20 -8.82
N ASP A 220 -42.17 42.94 -9.74
CA ASP A 220 -42.71 43.99 -10.61
C ASP A 220 -44.01 43.51 -11.23
N SER A 221 -45.13 43.84 -10.60
CA SER A 221 -46.48 43.94 -11.20
C SER A 221 -47.50 44.32 -10.12
N ALA A 222 -47.65 45.62 -9.84
CA ALA A 222 -48.82 46.15 -9.14
C ALA A 222 -49.69 46.92 -10.15
N PRO A 223 -51.00 46.61 -10.29
CA PRO A 223 -51.88 47.37 -11.16
C PRO A 223 -52.43 48.60 -10.42
N SER A 224 -52.29 49.77 -11.04
CA SER A 224 -52.88 51.03 -10.60
C SER A 224 -54.33 51.12 -11.11
N THR A 225 -55.30 51.02 -10.22
CA THR A 225 -56.69 51.43 -10.44
C THR A 225 -57.01 52.60 -9.52
N GLY A 226 -57.30 53.76 -10.11
CA GLY A 226 -57.77 54.95 -9.41
C GLY A 226 -58.85 55.63 -10.24
N GLU A 227 -60.09 55.16 -10.10
CA GLU A 227 -61.29 55.87 -10.54
C GLU A 227 -61.48 57.14 -9.68
N LYS A 228 -61.76 58.27 -10.33
CA LYS A 228 -62.18 59.53 -9.71
C LYS A 228 -63.65 59.74 -10.08
N PHE A 229 -64.52 59.81 -9.07
CA PHE A 229 -65.86 60.40 -9.17
C PHE A 229 -66.13 61.33 -7.98
N GLU A 230 -66.50 62.57 -8.33
CA GLU A 230 -67.41 63.54 -7.70
C GLU A 230 -67.29 63.98 -6.23
N SER A 231 -67.08 65.29 -6.03
CA SER A 231 -68.15 66.28 -5.77
C SER A 231 -67.63 67.70 -5.92
#